data_AF-W2RWL8-F1
#
_entry.id   AF-W2RWL8-F1
#
_cell.length_a   1.000
_cell.length_b   1.000
_cell.length_c   1.000
_cell.angle_alpha   90.00
_cell.angle_beta   90.00
_cell.angle_gamma   90.00
#
_symmetry.space_group_name_H-M   'P 1'
#
loop_
_entity.id
_entity.type
_entity.pdbx_description
1 polymer ?
#
loop_
_entity_poly.entity_id
_entity_poly.type
_entity_poly.pdbx_seq_one_letter_code
_entity_poly.pdbx_strand_id
1 'polypeptide(L)'
;MDFLHEQYFRDMVTILYDQSPAQNDACVRFLPLFHYAIALGHLFDRDQHRQSGCHVPLDSAMCHFNIGQKVLDITQSDNLISVQALLCGAIFLVATSRISRAHTFLSLASSGAIRLGLHCDVTGKPTMTGQERSMRILVFTTLARLDFYASLVLDLPPLLPEAVVDTGINTLYITLGNGASRELDANTEASIKHLELLRFTSATRRAVFTDATTGEAIEGIKTSLLDALEGRLLHWTQDISLLLARISQQDQNSV
;
A
#
# COMPACT_ATOMS: atom_id res chain seq x y z
N MET A 1 -4.72 7.08 4.65
CA MET A 1 -3.88 5.90 5.00
C MET A 1 -4.85 4.84 5.46
N ASP A 2 -5.48 4.15 4.52
CA ASP A 2 -6.78 3.52 4.84
C ASP A 2 -6.59 2.06 5.30
N PHE A 3 -5.35 1.57 5.29
CA PHE A 3 -4.99 0.22 5.69
C PHE A 3 -4.74 0.06 7.20
N LEU A 4 -4.77 1.14 7.98
CA LEU A 4 -4.71 1.13 9.44
C LEU A 4 -6.10 1.44 10.00
N HIS A 5 -6.62 0.57 10.85
CA HIS A 5 -7.89 0.83 11.51
C HIS A 5 -7.68 1.74 12.72
N GLU A 6 -8.21 2.96 12.63
CA GLU A 6 -7.94 4.02 13.60
C GLU A 6 -8.31 3.61 15.03
N GLN A 7 -9.52 3.09 15.26
CA GLN A 7 -9.95 2.71 16.61
C GLN A 7 -9.05 1.63 17.21
N TYR A 8 -8.69 0.63 16.42
CA TYR A 8 -7.85 -0.46 16.88
C TYR A 8 -6.45 0.05 17.24
N PHE A 9 -5.91 0.96 16.42
CA PHE A 9 -4.63 1.59 16.69
C PHE A 9 -4.68 2.40 17.99
N ARG A 10 -5.74 3.21 18.21
CA ARG A 10 -5.92 3.99 19.45
C ARG A 10 -6.05 3.11 20.69
N ASP A 11 -6.80 2.02 20.59
CA ASP A 11 -6.97 1.06 21.68
C ASP A 11 -5.61 0.43 22.05
N MET A 12 -4.84 -0.02 21.06
CA MET A 12 -3.50 -0.58 21.26
C MET A 12 -2.51 0.43 21.83
N VAL A 13 -2.61 1.70 21.43
CA VAL A 13 -1.83 2.78 22.04
C VAL A 13 -2.20 2.96 23.51
N THR A 14 -3.49 2.98 23.84
CA THR A 14 -3.95 3.11 25.24
C THR A 14 -3.41 1.96 26.09
N ILE A 15 -3.52 0.72 25.60
CA ILE A 15 -2.97 -0.47 26.29
C ILE A 15 -1.44 -0.36 26.45
N LEU A 16 -0.72 0.14 25.44
CA LEU A 16 0.73 0.31 25.49
C LEU A 16 1.17 1.35 26.54
N TYR A 17 0.38 2.39 26.77
CA TYR A 17 0.65 3.40 27.80
C TYR A 17 0.25 2.93 29.20
N ASP A 18 -0.78 2.11 29.33
CA ASP A 18 -1.28 1.60 30.61
C ASP A 18 -0.48 0.38 31.12
N GLN A 19 0.09 -0.43 30.22
CA GLN A 19 0.81 -1.66 30.53
C GLN A 19 2.29 -1.57 30.16
N SER A 20 3.18 -2.09 31.00
CA SER A 20 4.60 -2.21 30.62
C SER A 20 4.76 -3.18 29.44
N PRO A 21 5.42 -2.78 28.33
CA PRO A 21 5.50 -3.57 27.10
C PRO A 21 6.18 -4.94 27.29
N ALA A 22 7.00 -5.10 28.33
CA ALA A 22 7.66 -6.37 28.64
C ALA A 22 6.71 -7.48 29.13
N GLN A 23 5.47 -7.13 29.52
CA GLN A 23 4.52 -8.07 30.11
C GLN A 23 3.49 -8.60 29.11
N ASN A 24 3.41 -8.03 27.90
CA ASN A 24 2.37 -8.36 26.92
C ASN A 24 2.98 -8.52 25.51
N ASP A 25 2.95 -9.74 24.98
CA ASP A 25 3.46 -10.09 23.64
C ASP A 25 2.76 -9.29 22.53
N ALA A 26 1.47 -8.97 22.68
CA ALA A 26 0.75 -8.14 21.71
C ALA A 26 1.29 -6.70 21.66
N CYS A 27 1.70 -6.14 22.80
CA CYS A 27 2.35 -4.83 22.86
C CYS A 27 3.73 -4.87 22.20
N VAL A 28 4.50 -5.93 22.42
CA VAL A 28 5.81 -6.12 21.76
C VAL A 28 5.66 -6.15 20.24
N ARG A 29 4.66 -6.88 19.73
CA ARG A 29 4.37 -6.96 18.28
C ARG A 29 3.86 -5.64 17.70
N PHE A 30 3.17 -4.83 18.50
CA PHE A 30 2.63 -3.53 18.07
C PHE A 30 3.68 -2.41 18.05
N LEU A 31 4.74 -2.51 18.84
CA LEU A 31 5.78 -1.48 18.95
C LEU A 31 6.40 -1.02 17.61
N PRO A 32 6.77 -1.91 16.66
CA PRO A 32 7.27 -1.47 15.36
C PRO A 32 6.25 -0.62 14.61
N LEU A 33 4.97 -1.03 14.60
CA LEU A 33 3.89 -0.30 13.95
C LEU A 33 3.70 1.07 14.59
N PHE A 34 3.69 1.13 15.92
CA PHE A 34 3.59 2.37 16.68
C PHE A 34 4.70 3.37 16.32
N HIS A 35 5.96 2.93 16.37
CA HIS A 35 7.10 3.79 16.06
C HIS A 35 7.09 4.26 14.60
N TYR A 36 6.77 3.40 13.64
CA TYR A 36 6.66 3.82 12.24
C TYR A 36 5.48 4.77 11.98
N ALA A 37 4.35 4.57 12.65
CA ALA A 37 3.21 5.49 12.55
C ALA A 37 3.57 6.89 13.08
N ILE A 38 4.28 6.99 14.22
CA ILE A 38 4.76 8.28 14.75
C ILE A 38 5.78 8.91 13.81
N ALA A 39 6.70 8.11 13.26
CA ALA A 39 7.69 8.60 12.29
C ALA A 39 7.00 9.22 11.06
N LEU A 40 5.95 8.58 10.54
CA LEU A 40 5.14 9.12 9.45
C LEU A 40 4.37 10.38 9.87
N GLY A 41 3.86 10.43 11.11
CA GLY A 41 3.22 11.61 11.68
C GLY A 41 4.12 12.83 11.62
N HIS A 42 5.33 12.75 12.16
CA HIS A 42 6.32 13.82 12.08
C HIS A 42 6.72 14.17 10.64
N LEU A 43 6.78 13.18 9.75
CA LEU A 43 7.16 13.40 8.37
C LEU A 43 6.10 14.21 7.61
N PHE A 44 4.81 13.94 7.84
CA PHE A 44 3.70 14.57 7.12
C PHE A 44 3.03 15.74 7.85
N ASP A 45 3.44 16.08 9.07
CA ASP A 45 2.91 17.22 9.83
C ASP A 45 3.37 18.57 9.26
N ARG A 46 2.57 19.09 8.32
CA ARG A 46 2.85 20.36 7.62
C ARG A 46 2.90 21.56 8.54
N ASP A 47 2.13 21.57 9.63
CA ASP A 47 2.06 22.71 10.53
C ASP A 47 3.27 22.75 11.46
N GLN A 48 3.74 21.59 11.92
CA GLN A 48 5.00 21.48 12.65
C GLN A 48 6.20 21.90 11.79
N HIS A 49 6.23 21.50 10.51
CA HIS A 49 7.27 21.94 9.56
C HIS A 49 7.24 23.46 9.33
N ARG A 50 6.05 24.09 9.31
CA ARG A 50 5.92 25.55 9.18
C ARG A 50 6.41 26.30 10.42
N GLN A 51 6.18 25.76 11.61
CA GLN A 51 6.48 26.43 12.88
C GLN A 51 7.95 26.25 13.31
N SER A 52 8.49 25.05 13.14
CA SER A 52 9.82 24.66 13.66
C SER A 52 10.88 24.44 12.57
N GLY A 53 10.52 24.62 11.30
CA GLY A 53 11.34 24.24 10.15
C GLY A 53 11.36 22.73 9.94
N CYS A 54 12.09 22.26 8.91
CA CYS A 54 12.12 20.83 8.57
C CYS A 54 13.09 19.98 9.40
N HIS A 55 14.11 20.57 10.02
CA HIS A 55 15.20 19.79 10.62
C HIS A 55 14.74 19.02 11.87
N VAL A 56 14.06 19.71 12.80
CA VAL A 56 13.64 19.12 14.07
C VAL A 56 12.62 17.99 13.89
N PRO A 57 11.52 18.18 13.11
CA PRO A 57 10.56 17.09 12.90
C PRO A 57 11.18 15.91 12.15
N LEU A 58 12.09 16.16 11.22
CA LEU A 58 12.76 15.10 10.46
C LEU A 58 13.70 14.26 11.35
N ASP A 59 14.44 14.90 12.27
CA ASP A 59 15.28 14.19 13.22
C ASP A 59 14.45 13.31 14.16
N SER A 60 13.33 13.84 14.68
CA SER A 60 12.37 13.06 15.46
C SER A 60 11.79 11.90 14.66
N ALA A 61 11.38 12.15 13.42
CA ALA A 61 10.86 11.12 12.53
C ALA A 61 11.88 10.00 12.31
N MET A 62 13.14 10.36 12.05
CA MET A 62 14.24 9.41 11.85
C MET A 62 14.56 8.64 13.14
N CYS A 63 14.48 9.29 14.31
CA CYS A 63 14.66 8.65 15.61
C CYS A 63 13.62 7.55 15.81
N HIS A 64 12.34 7.88 15.63
CA HIS A 64 11.25 6.90 15.74
C HIS A 64 11.40 5.77 14.72
N PHE A 65 11.75 6.07 13.47
CA PHE A 65 12.02 5.05 12.45
C PHE A 65 13.13 4.09 12.88
N ASN A 66 14.25 4.60 13.40
CA ASN A 66 15.37 3.78 13.84
C ASN A 66 15.01 2.90 15.06
N ILE A 67 14.19 3.42 15.99
CA ILE A 67 13.69 2.62 17.11
C ILE A 67 12.78 1.50 16.58
N GLY A 68 11.81 1.83 15.73
CA GLY A 68 10.92 0.87 15.07
C GLY A 68 11.69 -0.24 14.36
N GLN A 69 12.78 0.11 13.67
CA GLN A 69 13.62 -0.86 12.99
C GLN A 69 14.38 -1.78 13.94
N LYS A 70 14.81 -1.30 15.11
CA LYS A 70 15.50 -2.11 16.13
C LYS A 70 14.57 -3.09 16.83
N VAL A 71 13.30 -2.72 17.02
CA VAL A 71 12.30 -3.56 17.69
C VAL A 71 11.54 -4.48 16.72
N LEU A 72 11.67 -4.26 15.41
CA LEU A 72 11.05 -5.09 14.39
C LEU A 72 11.68 -6.48 14.33
N ASP A 73 10.94 -7.49 14.78
CA ASP A 73 11.32 -8.88 14.60
C ASP A 73 10.90 -9.39 13.20
N ILE A 74 11.88 -9.50 12.30
CA ILE A 74 11.70 -9.95 10.92
C ILE A 74 11.23 -11.43 10.87
N THR A 75 11.56 -12.22 11.89
CA THR A 75 11.23 -13.65 11.94
C THR A 75 9.75 -13.91 12.25
N GLN A 76 9.06 -12.95 12.87
CA GLN A 76 7.64 -13.04 13.27
C GLN A 76 6.72 -12.18 12.39
N SER A 77 6.88 -12.29 11.06
CA SER A 77 6.03 -11.60 10.07
C SER A 77 4.80 -12.44 9.65
N ASP A 78 4.19 -13.12 10.61
CA ASP A 78 3.06 -14.06 10.41
C ASP A 78 1.70 -13.47 10.76
N ASN A 79 1.64 -12.16 11.04
CA ASN A 79 0.42 -11.48 11.48
C ASN A 79 0.21 -10.16 10.72
N LEU A 80 -1.04 -9.68 10.74
CA LEU A 80 -1.45 -8.49 9.99
C LEU A 80 -0.73 -7.23 10.48
N ILE A 81 -0.47 -7.12 11.79
CA ILE A 81 0.21 -5.98 12.43
C ILE A 81 1.64 -5.85 11.92
N SER A 82 2.39 -6.95 11.82
CA SER A 82 3.73 -6.99 11.26
C SER A 82 3.75 -6.53 9.81
N VAL A 83 2.78 -6.97 8.98
CA VAL A 83 2.66 -6.50 7.58
C VAL A 83 2.33 -5.01 7.51
N GLN A 84 1.42 -4.53 8.35
CA GLN A 84 1.09 -3.10 8.46
C GLN A 84 2.30 -2.27 8.89
N ALA A 85 3.11 -2.77 9.84
CA ALA A 85 4.33 -2.12 10.29
C ALA A 85 5.34 -2.00 9.14
N LEU A 86 5.56 -3.08 8.38
CA LEU A 86 6.44 -3.10 7.23
C LEU A 86 5.98 -2.12 6.14
N LEU A 87 4.68 -2.03 5.90
CA LEU A 87 4.12 -1.03 4.98
C LEU A 87 4.35 0.40 5.44
N CYS A 88 4.15 0.69 6.73
CA CYS A 88 4.45 2.01 7.29
C CYS A 88 5.93 2.36 7.13
N GLY A 89 6.82 1.42 7.43
CA GLY A 89 8.26 1.57 7.21
C GLY A 89 8.61 1.79 5.74
N ALA A 90 7.98 1.06 4.82
CA ALA A 90 8.18 1.23 3.38
C ALA A 90 7.72 2.62 2.89
N ILE A 91 6.55 3.10 3.34
CA ILE A 91 6.06 4.45 3.01
C ILE A 91 7.04 5.52 3.52
N PHE A 92 7.55 5.36 4.74
CA PHE A 92 8.54 6.28 5.30
C PHE A 92 9.81 6.33 4.44
N LEU A 93 10.30 5.17 4.01
CA LEU A 93 11.47 5.06 3.16
C LEU A 93 11.24 5.63 1.75
N VAL A 94 10.06 5.41 1.16
CA VAL A 94 9.68 6.02 -0.12
C VAL A 94 9.64 7.54 0.00
N ALA A 95 8.98 8.06 1.04
CA ALA A 95 8.82 9.50 1.27
C ALA A 95 10.15 10.21 1.61
N THR A 96 11.15 9.48 2.11
CA THR A 96 12.50 9.98 2.38
C THR A 96 13.52 9.64 1.28
N SER A 97 13.04 9.25 0.09
CA SER A 97 13.86 8.94 -1.10
C SER A 97 14.85 7.78 -0.92
N ARG A 98 14.51 6.80 -0.08
CA ARG A 98 15.30 5.59 0.22
C ARG A 98 14.65 4.34 -0.37
N ILE A 99 14.28 4.41 -1.64
CA ILE A 99 13.42 3.41 -2.28
C ILE A 99 14.05 2.01 -2.37
N SER A 100 15.37 1.90 -2.52
CA SER A 100 16.06 0.60 -2.49
C SER A 100 15.89 -0.12 -1.16
N ARG A 101 15.89 0.62 -0.04
CA ARG A 101 15.58 0.06 1.30
C ARG A 101 14.09 -0.25 1.45
N ALA A 102 13.23 0.59 0.87
CA ALA A 102 11.79 0.35 0.86
C ALA A 102 11.47 -0.98 0.16
N HIS A 103 12.14 -1.28 -0.95
CA HIS A 103 11.98 -2.54 -1.67
C HIS A 103 12.25 -3.76 -0.78
N THR A 104 13.27 -3.74 0.08
CA THR A 104 13.52 -4.82 1.06
C THR A 104 12.36 -5.00 2.04
N PHE A 105 11.78 -3.90 2.54
CA PHE A 105 10.60 -3.96 3.41
C PHE A 105 9.38 -4.52 2.66
N LEU A 106 9.20 -4.14 1.40
CA LEU A 106 8.11 -4.63 0.54
C LEU A 106 8.28 -6.12 0.23
N SER A 107 9.50 -6.64 0.04
CA SER A 107 9.74 -8.08 -0.15
C SER A 107 9.33 -8.89 1.08
N LEU A 108 9.65 -8.39 2.27
CA LEU A 108 9.26 -9.03 3.53
C LEU A 108 7.74 -8.95 3.74
N ALA A 109 7.13 -7.80 3.46
CA ALA A 109 5.68 -7.61 3.53
C ALA A 109 4.92 -8.51 2.54
N SER A 110 5.44 -8.66 1.32
CA SER A 110 4.89 -9.56 0.29
C SER A 110 4.94 -11.01 0.72
N SER A 111 6.06 -11.45 1.29
CA SER A 111 6.19 -12.79 1.87
C SER A 111 5.17 -13.02 3.00
N GLY A 112 5.00 -12.04 3.90
CA GLY A 112 4.02 -12.10 4.97
C GLY A 112 2.57 -12.13 4.47
N ALA A 113 2.23 -11.27 3.50
CA ALA A 113 0.90 -11.17 2.91
C ALA A 113 0.47 -12.47 2.21
N ILE A 114 1.40 -13.13 1.51
CA ILE A 114 1.15 -14.42 0.86
C ILE A 114 0.92 -15.51 1.91
N ARG A 115 1.78 -15.62 2.94
CA ARG A 115 1.62 -16.62 4.02
C ARG A 115 0.32 -16.45 4.79
N LEU A 116 -0.12 -15.21 4.99
CA LEU A 116 -1.40 -14.88 5.63
C LEU A 116 -2.64 -15.11 4.74
N GLY A 117 -2.42 -15.43 3.46
CA GLY A 117 -3.49 -15.59 2.48
C GLY A 117 -4.25 -14.29 2.21
N LEU A 118 -3.60 -13.12 2.29
CA LEU A 118 -4.25 -11.81 2.06
C LEU A 118 -4.71 -11.62 0.61
N HIS A 119 -4.12 -12.38 -0.31
CA HIS A 119 -4.45 -12.39 -1.73
C HIS A 119 -5.63 -13.32 -2.06
N CYS A 120 -6.03 -14.19 -1.13
CA CYS A 120 -7.11 -15.13 -1.36
C CYS A 120 -8.47 -14.43 -1.24
N ASP A 121 -9.45 -14.93 -1.99
CA ASP A 121 -10.82 -14.48 -1.82
C ASP A 121 -11.32 -14.78 -0.39
N VAL A 122 -11.77 -13.72 0.28
CA VAL A 122 -12.25 -13.72 1.66
C VAL A 122 -13.76 -13.54 1.75
N THR A 123 -14.45 -13.40 0.62
CA THR A 123 -15.90 -13.15 0.53
C THR A 123 -16.70 -14.37 0.99
N GLY A 124 -16.20 -15.58 0.76
CA GLY A 124 -16.84 -16.85 1.14
C GLY A 124 -16.52 -17.36 2.56
N LYS A 125 -15.75 -16.64 3.38
CA LYS A 125 -15.37 -17.09 4.75
C LYS A 125 -16.39 -16.58 5.78
N PRO A 126 -17.26 -17.45 6.35
CA PRO A 126 -18.36 -17.04 7.24
C PRO A 126 -17.89 -16.63 8.64
N THR A 127 -16.67 -16.99 9.04
CA THR A 127 -16.12 -16.72 10.39
C THR A 127 -15.44 -15.37 10.54
N MET A 128 -15.26 -14.60 9.46
CA MET A 128 -14.47 -13.37 9.49
C MET A 128 -15.37 -12.13 9.49
N THR A 129 -15.08 -11.18 10.38
CA THR A 129 -15.86 -9.94 10.48
C THR A 129 -15.68 -9.07 9.23
N GLY A 130 -16.67 -8.22 8.91
CA GLY A 130 -16.57 -7.30 7.78
C GLY A 130 -15.40 -6.30 7.90
N GLN A 131 -15.07 -5.91 9.12
CA GLN A 131 -13.94 -5.01 9.42
C GLN A 131 -12.59 -5.68 9.14
N GLU A 132 -12.38 -6.91 9.63
CA GLU A 132 -11.16 -7.68 9.35
C GLU A 132 -10.99 -7.95 7.85
N ARG A 133 -12.09 -8.25 7.15
CA ARG A 133 -12.09 -8.43 5.68
C ARG A 133 -11.61 -7.16 4.98
N SER A 134 -12.16 -6.02 5.36
CA SER A 134 -11.82 -4.72 4.79
C SER A 134 -10.35 -4.38 5.02
N MET A 135 -9.82 -4.59 6.24
CA MET A 135 -8.41 -4.34 6.54
C MET A 135 -7.47 -5.22 5.69
N ARG A 136 -7.76 -6.52 5.58
CA ARG A 136 -6.93 -7.45 4.79
C ARG A 136 -6.82 -7.02 3.34
N ILE A 137 -7.95 -6.61 2.76
CA ILE A 137 -8.03 -6.11 1.39
C ILE A 137 -7.23 -4.80 1.25
N LEU A 138 -7.44 -3.81 2.12
CA LEU A 138 -6.76 -2.52 2.04
C LEU A 138 -5.24 -2.63 2.24
N VAL A 139 -4.80 -3.52 3.14
CA VAL A 139 -3.38 -3.86 3.33
C VAL A 139 -2.79 -4.46 2.06
N PHE A 140 -3.47 -5.45 1.46
CA PHE A 140 -2.99 -6.09 0.23
C PHE A 140 -2.94 -5.13 -0.96
N THR A 141 -3.99 -4.35 -1.20
CA THR A 141 -4.03 -3.37 -2.30
C THR A 141 -2.99 -2.27 -2.12
N THR A 142 -2.73 -1.84 -0.89
CA THR A 142 -1.67 -0.85 -0.60
C THR A 142 -0.28 -1.43 -0.83
N LEU A 143 -0.05 -2.68 -0.42
CA LEU A 143 1.18 -3.40 -0.71
C LEU A 143 1.43 -3.51 -2.22
N ALA A 144 0.43 -3.92 -2.99
CA ALA A 144 0.55 -4.04 -4.45
C ALA A 144 0.89 -2.71 -5.13
N ARG A 145 0.30 -1.60 -4.67
CA ARG A 145 0.65 -0.27 -5.20
C ARG A 145 2.10 0.10 -4.94
N LEU A 146 2.57 -0.08 -3.71
CA LEU A 146 3.95 0.27 -3.34
C LEU A 146 4.97 -0.66 -4.01
N ASP A 147 4.65 -1.94 -4.17
CA ASP A 147 5.46 -2.91 -4.92
C ASP A 147 5.64 -2.47 -6.37
N PHE A 148 4.54 -2.29 -7.11
CA PHE A 148 4.61 -1.86 -8.51
C PHE A 148 5.30 -0.50 -8.68
N TYR A 149 5.04 0.45 -7.78
CA TYR A 149 5.74 1.74 -7.77
C TYR A 149 7.25 1.58 -7.57
N ALA A 150 7.67 0.83 -6.53
CA ALA A 150 9.07 0.64 -6.23
C ALA A 150 9.81 -0.13 -7.33
N SER A 151 9.20 -1.19 -7.86
CA SER A 151 9.74 -1.98 -8.96
C SER A 151 9.86 -1.16 -10.25
N LEU A 152 8.89 -0.31 -10.57
CA LEU A 152 8.97 0.61 -11.71
C LEU A 152 10.14 1.59 -11.60
N VAL A 153 10.31 2.20 -10.43
CA VAL A 153 11.35 3.20 -10.19
C VAL A 153 12.74 2.57 -10.16
N LEU A 154 12.86 1.36 -9.59
CA LEU A 154 14.13 0.63 -9.50
C LEU A 154 14.47 -0.17 -10.76
N ASP A 155 13.55 -0.24 -11.73
CA ASP A 155 13.66 -1.11 -12.90
C ASP A 155 13.83 -2.60 -12.56
N LEU A 156 13.02 -3.07 -11.60
CA LEU A 156 12.99 -4.45 -11.15
C LEU A 156 11.64 -5.09 -11.51
N PRO A 157 11.57 -6.43 -11.61
CA PRO A 157 10.28 -7.10 -11.67
C PRO A 157 9.46 -6.83 -10.38
N PRO A 158 8.13 -6.71 -10.47
CA PRO A 158 7.25 -6.67 -9.30
C PRO A 158 7.44 -7.92 -8.42
N LEU A 159 7.34 -7.75 -7.11
CA LEU A 159 7.43 -8.84 -6.14
C LEU A 159 6.18 -9.71 -6.16
N LEU A 160 5.01 -9.10 -6.37
CA LEU A 160 3.73 -9.79 -6.45
C LEU A 160 3.42 -10.24 -7.87
N PRO A 161 3.09 -11.52 -8.09
CA PRO A 161 2.63 -11.99 -9.40
C PRO A 161 1.32 -11.32 -9.81
N GLU A 162 1.15 -11.05 -11.09
CA GLU A 162 -0.02 -10.33 -11.62
C GLU A 162 -1.35 -11.05 -11.30
N ALA A 163 -1.39 -12.37 -11.41
CA ALA A 163 -2.57 -13.17 -11.07
C ALA A 163 -2.99 -13.05 -9.58
N VAL A 164 -2.02 -12.85 -8.69
CA VAL A 164 -2.25 -12.67 -7.24
C VAL A 164 -2.89 -11.30 -7.00
N VAL A 165 -2.44 -10.28 -7.74
CA VAL A 165 -2.98 -8.93 -7.66
C VAL A 165 -4.40 -8.86 -8.22
N ASP A 166 -4.67 -9.51 -9.36
CA ASP A 166 -6.01 -9.58 -9.96
C ASP A 166 -7.04 -10.17 -8.99
N THR A 167 -6.67 -11.26 -8.31
CA THR A 167 -7.55 -11.90 -7.33
C THR A 167 -7.88 -10.97 -6.16
N GLY A 168 -6.89 -10.23 -5.65
CA GLY A 168 -7.10 -9.27 -4.57
C GLY A 168 -7.97 -8.08 -4.98
N ILE A 169 -7.78 -7.53 -6.18
CA ILE A 169 -8.62 -6.42 -6.70
C ILE A 169 -10.06 -6.88 -6.91
N ASN A 170 -10.28 -8.07 -7.49
CA ASN A 170 -11.63 -8.62 -7.67
C ASN A 170 -12.33 -8.82 -6.32
N THR A 171 -11.61 -9.32 -5.33
CA THR A 171 -12.12 -9.49 -3.96
C THR A 171 -12.52 -8.14 -3.34
N LEU A 172 -11.76 -7.08 -3.62
CA LEU A 172 -12.09 -5.71 -3.21
C LEU A 172 -13.41 -5.25 -3.83
N TYR A 173 -13.54 -5.35 -5.16
CA TYR A 173 -14.78 -4.96 -5.85
C TYR A 173 -16.01 -5.73 -5.32
N ILE A 174 -15.88 -7.04 -5.08
CA ILE A 174 -16.97 -7.85 -4.53
C ILE A 174 -17.30 -7.44 -3.09
N THR A 175 -16.29 -7.24 -2.25
CA THR A 175 -16.52 -6.91 -0.83
C THR A 175 -17.17 -5.54 -0.66
N LEU A 176 -16.75 -4.56 -1.47
CA LEU A 176 -17.33 -3.22 -1.45
C LEU A 176 -18.67 -3.16 -2.19
N GLY A 177 -18.87 -3.97 -3.24
CA GLY A 177 -20.15 -4.07 -3.94
C GLY A 177 -21.26 -4.80 -3.15
N ASN A 178 -20.89 -5.73 -2.25
CA ASN A 178 -21.83 -6.48 -1.43
C ASN A 178 -22.10 -5.86 -0.05
N GLY A 179 -21.39 -4.79 0.32
CA GLY A 179 -21.66 -4.03 1.55
C GLY A 179 -22.88 -3.13 1.35
N ALA A 180 -23.92 -3.30 2.18
CA ALA A 180 -25.20 -2.58 2.07
C ALA A 180 -25.15 -1.05 2.33
N SER A 181 -24.02 -0.36 2.13
CA SER A 181 -23.97 1.10 2.23
C SER A 181 -22.72 1.70 1.58
N ARG A 182 -22.95 2.68 0.71
CA ARG A 182 -22.04 3.62 0.04
C ARG A 182 -21.33 3.07 -1.21
N GLU A 183 -21.44 3.85 -2.29
CA GLU A 183 -20.47 3.89 -3.38
C GLU A 183 -19.06 3.71 -2.81
N LEU A 184 -18.24 2.91 -3.50
CA LEU A 184 -16.82 2.76 -3.19
C LEU A 184 -16.24 4.12 -2.79
N ASP A 185 -15.66 4.22 -1.58
CA ASP A 185 -15.09 5.49 -1.12
C ASP A 185 -14.19 6.04 -2.22
N ALA A 186 -14.38 7.30 -2.58
CA ALA A 186 -13.71 7.93 -3.70
C ALA A 186 -12.17 7.74 -3.65
N ASN A 187 -11.59 7.73 -2.45
CA ASN A 187 -10.16 7.50 -2.24
C ASN A 187 -9.75 6.06 -2.54
N THR A 188 -10.61 5.10 -2.24
CA THR A 188 -10.38 3.68 -2.55
C THR A 188 -10.47 3.46 -4.06
N GLU A 189 -11.49 4.04 -4.73
CA GLU A 189 -11.61 3.96 -6.19
C GLU A 189 -10.42 4.61 -6.90
N ALA A 190 -10.02 5.82 -6.46
CA ALA A 190 -8.83 6.50 -6.96
C ALA A 190 -7.55 5.68 -6.73
N SER A 191 -7.45 5.01 -5.57
CA SER A 191 -6.33 4.13 -5.26
C SER A 191 -6.24 2.92 -6.21
N ILE A 192 -7.38 2.32 -6.57
CA ILE A 192 -7.42 1.22 -7.55
C ILE A 192 -7.01 1.72 -8.93
N LYS A 193 -7.57 2.86 -9.37
CA LYS A 193 -7.20 3.45 -10.66
C LYS A 193 -5.70 3.78 -10.74
N HIS A 194 -5.09 4.22 -9.64
CA HIS A 194 -3.65 4.39 -9.56
C HIS A 194 -2.88 3.06 -9.71
N LEU A 195 -3.35 1.98 -9.06
CA LEU A 195 -2.77 0.65 -9.24
C LEU A 195 -2.86 0.16 -10.69
N GLU A 196 -4.00 0.37 -11.35
CA GLU A 196 -4.19 0.03 -12.77
C GLU A 196 -3.17 0.77 -13.66
N LEU A 197 -2.92 2.06 -13.40
CA LEU A 197 -1.92 2.83 -14.13
C LEU A 197 -0.50 2.31 -13.91
N LEU A 198 -0.13 1.98 -12.67
CA LEU A 198 1.19 1.41 -12.37
C LEU A 198 1.38 0.06 -13.07
N ARG A 199 0.37 -0.80 -13.05
CA ARG A 199 0.39 -2.08 -13.77
C ARG A 199 0.52 -1.89 -15.27
N PHE A 200 -0.29 -1.00 -15.84
CA PHE A 200 -0.24 -0.66 -17.25
C PHE A 200 1.16 -0.17 -17.67
N THR A 201 1.76 0.72 -16.87
CA THR A 201 3.11 1.25 -17.12
C THR A 201 4.16 0.14 -17.06
N SER A 202 4.06 -0.75 -16.07
CA SER A 202 4.99 -1.88 -15.90
C SER A 202 4.90 -2.89 -17.05
N ALA A 203 3.67 -3.27 -17.42
CA ALA A 203 3.42 -4.17 -18.53
C ALA A 203 3.86 -3.56 -19.88
N THR A 204 3.58 -2.27 -20.10
CA THR A 204 3.98 -1.53 -21.31
C THR A 204 5.49 -1.49 -21.44
N ARG A 205 6.20 -1.10 -20.37
CA ARG A 205 7.66 -1.05 -20.38
C ARG A 205 8.25 -2.40 -20.76
N ARG A 206 7.80 -3.48 -20.13
CA ARG A 206 8.27 -4.83 -20.44
C ARG A 206 7.93 -5.23 -21.87
N ALA A 207 6.71 -5.01 -22.32
CA ALA A 207 6.29 -5.39 -23.67
C ALA A 207 7.02 -4.61 -24.79
N VAL A 208 7.40 -3.36 -24.54
CA VAL A 208 8.04 -2.48 -25.53
C VAL A 208 9.57 -2.64 -25.53
N PHE A 209 10.19 -2.82 -24.36
CA PHE A 209 11.64 -2.73 -24.21
C PHE A 209 12.33 -4.06 -23.86
N THR A 210 11.60 -5.11 -23.49
CA THR A 210 12.19 -6.41 -23.14
C THR A 210 11.62 -7.53 -24.00
N ASP A 211 12.48 -8.33 -24.61
CA ASP A 211 12.06 -9.54 -25.32
C ASP A 211 11.49 -10.53 -24.30
N ALA A 212 10.25 -10.97 -24.50
CA ALA A 212 9.53 -11.89 -23.61
C ALA A 212 10.19 -13.26 -23.48
N THR A 213 11.09 -13.62 -24.40
CA THR A 213 11.74 -14.94 -24.46
C THR A 213 13.18 -14.94 -23.94
N THR A 214 13.95 -13.88 -24.22
CA THR A 214 15.37 -13.78 -23.81
C THR A 214 15.59 -12.81 -22.64
N GLY A 215 14.64 -11.92 -22.35
CA GLY A 215 14.81 -10.86 -21.35
C GLY A 215 15.78 -9.76 -21.78
N GLU A 216 16.28 -9.79 -23.02
CA GLU A 216 17.20 -8.81 -23.58
C GLU A 216 16.44 -7.59 -24.16
N ALA A 217 17.16 -6.49 -24.38
CA ALA A 217 16.59 -5.29 -24.97
C ALA A 217 16.21 -5.53 -26.44
N ILE A 218 14.98 -5.19 -26.82
CA ILE A 218 14.50 -5.38 -28.20
C ILE A 218 15.15 -4.34 -29.13
N GLU A 219 15.69 -4.76 -30.28
CA GLU A 219 16.29 -3.88 -31.29
C GLU A 219 15.26 -3.05 -32.10
N GLY A 220 13.96 -3.35 -32.02
CA GLY A 220 12.91 -2.66 -32.77
C GLY A 220 11.53 -2.74 -32.14
N ILE A 221 10.83 -1.60 -32.06
CA ILE A 221 9.50 -1.49 -31.46
C ILE A 221 8.42 -1.75 -32.52
N LYS A 222 7.50 -2.68 -32.24
CA LYS A 222 6.34 -2.93 -33.11
C LYS A 222 5.31 -1.80 -32.97
N THR A 223 5.01 -1.09 -34.04
CA THR A 223 4.05 0.03 -34.04
C THR A 223 2.63 -0.41 -33.69
N SER A 224 2.19 -1.58 -34.15
CA SER A 224 0.87 -2.12 -33.81
C SER A 224 0.69 -2.43 -32.32
N LEU A 225 1.78 -2.73 -31.61
CA LEU A 225 1.75 -2.89 -30.16
C LEU A 225 1.57 -1.54 -29.46
N LEU A 226 2.22 -0.48 -29.96
CA LEU A 226 2.06 0.87 -29.43
C LEU A 226 0.62 1.35 -29.59
N ASP A 227 0.01 1.14 -30.77
CA ASP A 227 -1.39 1.52 -31.02
C ASP A 227 -2.35 0.81 -30.05
N ALA A 228 -2.12 -0.47 -29.76
CA ALA A 228 -2.93 -1.24 -28.81
C ALA A 228 -2.77 -0.73 -27.36
N LEU A 229 -1.55 -0.34 -26.99
CA LEU A 229 -1.27 0.23 -25.66
C LEU A 229 -1.87 1.63 -25.51
N GLU A 230 -1.78 2.47 -26.54
CA GLU A 230 -2.42 3.77 -26.58
C GLU A 230 -3.95 3.66 -26.41
N GLY A 231 -4.59 2.73 -27.11
CA GLY A 231 -6.03 2.48 -26.95
C GLY A 231 -6.43 2.12 -25.51
N ARG A 232 -5.62 1.30 -24.82
CA ARG A 232 -5.85 0.95 -23.41
C ARG A 232 -5.65 2.15 -22.47
N LEU A 233 -4.65 2.98 -22.71
CA LEU A 233 -4.40 4.18 -21.92
C LEU A 233 -5.52 5.22 -22.08
N LEU A 234 -6.02 5.39 -23.31
CA LEU A 234 -7.16 6.28 -23.60
C LEU A 234 -8.42 5.81 -22.87
N HIS A 235 -8.71 4.51 -22.88
CA HIS A 235 -9.83 3.95 -22.14
C HIS A 235 -9.70 4.20 -20.62
N TRP A 236 -8.53 3.94 -20.04
CA TRP A 236 -8.28 4.23 -18.62
C TRP A 236 -8.43 5.74 -18.31
N THR A 237 -8.03 6.61 -19.23
CA THR A 237 -8.16 8.07 -19.08
C THR A 237 -9.62 8.53 -19.06
N GLN A 238 -10.48 7.89 -19.86
CA GLN A 238 -11.93 8.13 -19.84
C GLN A 238 -12.53 7.73 -18.50
N ASP A 239 -12.19 6.53 -17.99
CA ASP A 239 -12.68 6.03 -16.71
C ASP A 239 -12.31 6.95 -15.54
N ILE A 240 -11.05 7.38 -15.45
CA ILE A 240 -10.61 8.27 -14.35
C ILE A 240 -11.26 9.65 -14.45
N SER A 241 -11.53 10.15 -15.67
CA SER A 241 -12.21 11.43 -15.86
C SER A 241 -13.64 11.41 -15.29
N LEU A 242 -14.36 10.29 -15.46
CA LEU A 242 -15.69 10.08 -14.87
C LEU A 242 -15.64 10.03 -13.34
N LEU A 243 -14.60 9.41 -12.78
CA LEU A 243 -14.37 9.36 -11.33
C LEU A 243 -14.07 10.76 -10.78
N LEU A 244 -13.15 11.50 -11.39
CA LEU A 244 -12.80 12.86 -10.95
C LEU A 244 -14.00 13.82 -11.04
N ALA A 245 -14.84 13.69 -12.07
CA ALA A 245 -16.08 14.43 -12.17
C ALA A 245 -17.02 14.14 -10.99
N ARG A 246 -17.20 12.87 -10.61
CA ARG A 246 -18.01 12.47 -9.44
C ARG A 246 -17.47 13.06 -8.13
N ILE A 247 -16.14 12.98 -7.90
CA ILE A 247 -15.51 13.56 -6.70
C ILE A 247 -15.77 15.07 -6.63
N SER A 248 -15.56 15.79 -7.74
CA SER A 248 -15.76 17.24 -7.79
C SER A 248 -17.21 17.67 -7.48
N GLN A 249 -18.20 16.84 -7.84
CA GLN A 249 -19.61 17.08 -7.54
C GLN A 249 -19.95 16.78 -6.08
N GLN A 250 -19.34 15.77 -5.46
CA GLN A 250 -19.50 15.48 -4.03
C GLN A 250 -18.94 16.61 -3.17
N ASP A 251 -17.78 17.18 -3.53
CA ASP A 251 -17.19 18.31 -2.81
C ASP A 251 -18.05 19.58 -2.89
N GLN A 252 -18.73 19.82 -4.02
CA GLN A 252 -19.64 20.96 -4.18
C GLN A 252 -20.95 20.84 -3.40
N ASN A 253 -21.44 19.62 -3.17
CA ASN A 253 -22.68 19.36 -2.41
C ASN A 253 -22.45 19.26 -0.89
N SER A 254 -21.20 19.30 -0.43
CA SER A 254 -20.81 19.18 0.99
C SER A 254 -20.50 20.54 1.65
N VAL A 255 -20.73 21.65 0.94
CA VAL A 255 -20.62 23.05 1.41
C VAL A 255 -22.01 23.66 1.53
#